data_AF-G5C6L9-F1
#
_entry.id   AF-G5C6L9-F1
#
_cell.length_a   1.000
_cell.length_b   1.000
_cell.length_c   1.000
_cell.angle_alpha   90.00
_cell.angle_beta   90.00
_cell.angle_gamma   90.00
#
_symmetry.space_group_name_H-M   'P 1'
#
loop_
_entity.id
_entity.type
_entity.pdbx_description
1 polymer ?
#
loop_
_entity_poly.entity_id
_entity_poly.type
_entity_poly.pdbx_seq_one_letter_code
_entity_poly.pdbx_strand_id
1 'polypeptide(L)'
;MMLQNQRSLLQDVCDHECFLTKQNEGVVRTILDMEASTALQVRAILRQEDISLNMMDILEYSNNKLQRSKSELQEWREKEEWKKNSLEQQAEQLNTRIKNMQELVSFLSTYMEHKYSLRSVQIASLVCQLQQVKDSQQEELDNRSEMRRMVLKTLSNTKEEKKRKVWRSLLVPSGLAPTLYLPCIAAQEEAPRDRPLLCLQKTQYPHDKTLQQVIWDSWYQQKWMVKCRELIDQSKEKMPTLRADVEVLRTQVQDLQEVIFEDVLLQRPKCTPDMDIILNIPVEELLPF
;
A
#
# COMPACT_ATOMS: atom_id res chain seq x y z
N MET A 1 -25.05 -130.77 -3.75
CA MET A 1 -25.61 -129.60 -3.04
C MET A 1 -24.54 -128.56 -2.69
N MET A 2 -23.38 -128.91 -2.11
CA MET A 2 -22.32 -127.92 -1.78
C MET A 2 -21.74 -127.14 -2.97
N LEU A 3 -21.45 -127.79 -4.11
CA LEU A 3 -20.84 -127.12 -5.27
C LEU A 3 -21.75 -126.06 -5.91
N GLN A 4 -23.07 -126.26 -5.83
CA GLN A 4 -24.05 -125.31 -6.37
C GLN A 4 -24.18 -124.08 -5.46
N ASN A 5 -24.05 -124.27 -4.15
CA ASN A 5 -24.06 -123.19 -3.15
C ASN A 5 -22.75 -122.37 -3.18
N GLN A 6 -21.62 -123.00 -3.50
CA GLN A 6 -20.35 -122.29 -3.73
C GLN A 6 -20.38 -121.45 -5.01
N ARG A 7 -21.02 -121.95 -6.08
CA ARG A 7 -21.19 -121.19 -7.33
C ARG A 7 -22.13 -119.99 -7.15
N SER A 8 -23.22 -120.12 -6.39
CA SER A 8 -24.10 -118.98 -6.09
C SER A 8 -23.40 -117.91 -5.25
N LEU A 9 -22.63 -118.32 -4.23
CA LEU A 9 -21.86 -117.37 -3.41
C LEU A 9 -20.80 -116.61 -4.24
N LEU A 10 -20.10 -117.30 -5.14
CA LEU A 10 -19.14 -116.65 -6.04
C LEU A 10 -19.82 -115.67 -7.00
N GLN A 11 -20.98 -116.02 -7.54
CA GLN A 11 -21.75 -115.12 -8.41
C GLN A 11 -22.20 -113.87 -7.65
N ASP A 12 -22.73 -114.03 -6.43
CA ASP A 12 -23.14 -112.91 -5.57
C ASP A 12 -21.95 -111.97 -5.27
N VAL A 13 -20.76 -112.53 -5.01
CA VAL A 13 -19.53 -111.75 -4.80
C VAL A 13 -19.13 -110.99 -6.05
N CYS A 14 -19.16 -111.63 -7.23
CA CYS A 14 -18.87 -110.97 -8.51
C CYS A 14 -19.87 -109.85 -8.82
N ASP A 15 -21.16 -110.04 -8.50
CA ASP A 15 -22.19 -109.02 -8.70
C ASP A 15 -21.98 -107.82 -7.75
N HIS A 16 -21.58 -108.07 -6.50
CA HIS A 16 -21.21 -107.01 -5.55
C HIS A 16 -19.94 -106.27 -5.97
N GLU A 17 -18.91 -106.98 -6.44
CA GLU A 17 -17.68 -106.37 -6.96
C GLU A 17 -17.99 -105.44 -8.14
N CYS A 18 -18.81 -105.90 -9.09
CA CYS A 18 -19.27 -105.11 -10.23
C CYS A 18 -20.06 -103.88 -9.79
N PHE A 19 -20.95 -104.03 -8.80
CA PHE A 19 -21.72 -102.93 -8.23
C PHE A 19 -20.80 -101.88 -7.56
N LEU A 20 -19.87 -102.32 -6.71
CA LEU A 20 -18.92 -101.45 -6.03
C LEU A 20 -17.99 -100.73 -7.02
N THR A 21 -17.57 -101.42 -8.08
CA THR A 21 -16.74 -100.83 -9.14
C THR A 21 -17.49 -99.70 -9.84
N LYS A 22 -18.77 -99.93 -10.23
CA LYS A 22 -19.61 -98.89 -10.83
C LYS A 22 -19.87 -97.70 -9.90
N GLN A 23 -20.11 -97.96 -8.61
CA GLN A 23 -20.28 -96.88 -7.64
C GLN A 23 -18.99 -96.08 -7.45
N ASN A 24 -17.84 -96.75 -7.31
CA ASN A 24 -16.54 -96.10 -7.19
C ASN A 24 -16.21 -95.26 -8.42
N GLU A 25 -16.45 -95.77 -9.64
CA GLU A 25 -16.29 -94.99 -10.88
C GLU A 25 -17.19 -93.75 -10.89
N GLY A 26 -18.43 -93.87 -10.42
CA GLY A 26 -19.36 -92.75 -10.27
C GLY A 26 -18.82 -91.69 -9.31
N VAL A 27 -18.40 -92.10 -8.12
CA VAL A 27 -17.80 -91.21 -7.11
C VAL A 27 -16.56 -90.52 -7.65
N VAL A 28 -15.63 -91.26 -8.27
CA VAL A 28 -14.42 -90.69 -8.89
C VAL A 28 -14.77 -89.62 -9.92
N ARG A 29 -15.76 -89.88 -10.78
CA ARG A 29 -16.19 -88.90 -11.79
C ARG A 29 -16.75 -87.64 -11.14
N THR A 30 -17.59 -87.78 -10.11
CA THR A 30 -18.13 -86.62 -9.38
C THR A 30 -17.05 -85.81 -8.65
N ILE A 31 -16.04 -86.47 -8.08
CA ILE A 31 -14.91 -85.78 -7.44
C ILE A 31 -14.13 -84.99 -8.49
N LEU A 32 -13.82 -85.59 -9.63
CA LEU A 32 -13.09 -84.92 -10.70
C LEU A 32 -13.85 -83.71 -11.25
N ASP A 33 -15.16 -83.84 -11.47
CA ASP A 33 -15.99 -82.73 -11.95
C ASP A 33 -16.07 -81.60 -10.90
N MET A 34 -16.21 -81.96 -9.62
CA MET A 34 -16.22 -81.01 -8.51
C MET A 34 -14.86 -80.31 -8.35
N GLU A 35 -13.75 -81.04 -8.42
CA GLU A 35 -12.39 -80.50 -8.38
C GLU A 35 -12.15 -79.54 -9.55
N ALA A 36 -12.56 -79.91 -10.76
CA ALA A 36 -12.46 -79.05 -11.94
C ALA A 36 -13.28 -77.76 -11.78
N SER A 37 -14.53 -77.87 -11.33
CA SER A 37 -15.39 -76.70 -11.11
C SER A 37 -14.86 -75.78 -10.01
N THR A 38 -14.32 -76.35 -8.93
CA THR A 38 -13.74 -75.61 -7.80
C THR A 38 -12.44 -74.92 -8.20
N ALA A 39 -11.58 -75.60 -8.98
CA ALA A 39 -10.36 -75.02 -9.50
C ALA A 39 -10.63 -73.81 -10.41
N LEU A 40 -11.70 -73.85 -11.22
CA LEU A 40 -12.14 -72.72 -12.02
C LEU A 40 -12.60 -71.54 -11.14
N GLN A 41 -13.40 -71.82 -10.10
CA GLN A 41 -13.85 -70.78 -9.16
C GLN A 41 -12.68 -70.14 -8.42
N VAL A 42 -11.74 -70.93 -7.89
CA VAL A 42 -10.54 -70.41 -7.20
C VAL A 42 -9.72 -69.52 -8.12
N ARG A 43 -9.53 -69.89 -9.39
CA ARG A 43 -8.84 -69.02 -10.36
C ARG A 43 -9.57 -67.71 -10.58
N ALA A 44 -10.90 -67.73 -10.68
CA ALA A 44 -11.69 -66.52 -10.84
C ALA A 44 -11.55 -65.58 -9.63
N ILE A 45 -11.58 -66.13 -8.41
CA ILE A 45 -11.40 -65.37 -7.17
C ILE A 45 -10.00 -64.74 -7.11
N LEU A 46 -8.94 -65.51 -7.41
CA LEU A 46 -7.57 -64.99 -7.43
C LEU A 46 -7.37 -63.86 -8.46
N ARG A 47 -8.08 -63.92 -9.59
CA ARG A 47 -8.07 -62.81 -10.58
C ARG A 47 -8.73 -61.55 -10.04
N GLN A 48 -9.80 -61.69 -9.27
CA GLN A 48 -10.46 -60.55 -8.63
C GLN A 48 -9.63 -59.94 -7.51
N GLU A 49 -8.91 -60.77 -6.75
CA GLU A 49 -7.98 -60.32 -5.71
C GLU A 49 -6.86 -59.44 -6.30
N ASP A 50 -6.24 -59.87 -7.40
CA ASP A 50 -5.20 -59.09 -8.10
C ASP A 50 -5.72 -57.73 -8.58
N ILE A 51 -6.93 -57.70 -9.15
CA ILE A 51 -7.58 -56.43 -9.55
C ILE A 51 -7.81 -55.54 -8.31
N SER A 52 -8.23 -56.13 -7.19
CA SER A 52 -8.52 -55.41 -5.96
C SER A 52 -7.26 -54.85 -5.31
N LEU A 53 -6.14 -55.59 -5.33
CA LEU A 53 -4.83 -55.11 -4.89
C LEU A 53 -4.35 -53.93 -5.73
N ASN A 54 -4.43 -54.03 -7.06
CA ASN A 54 -4.08 -52.94 -7.96
C ASN A 54 -4.94 -51.68 -7.71
N MET A 55 -6.24 -51.86 -7.46
CA MET A 55 -7.13 -50.74 -7.11
C MET A 55 -6.74 -50.12 -5.76
N MET A 56 -6.38 -50.93 -4.77
CA MET A 56 -5.92 -50.46 -3.47
C MET A 56 -4.66 -49.59 -3.59
N ASP A 57 -3.67 -50.02 -4.37
CA ASP A 57 -2.44 -49.25 -4.60
C ASP A 57 -2.73 -47.90 -5.28
N ILE A 58 -3.62 -47.88 -6.29
CA ILE A 58 -4.04 -46.64 -6.98
C ILE A 58 -4.76 -45.69 -6.01
N LEU A 59 -5.67 -46.22 -5.19
CA LEU A 59 -6.41 -45.43 -4.22
C LEU A 59 -5.48 -44.89 -3.13
N GLU A 60 -4.53 -45.69 -2.64
CA GLU A 60 -3.55 -45.26 -1.66
C GLU A 60 -2.66 -44.14 -2.21
N TYR A 61 -2.13 -44.29 -3.44
CA TYR A 61 -1.37 -43.25 -4.12
C TYR A 61 -2.18 -41.95 -4.26
N SER A 62 -3.43 -42.06 -4.73
CA SER A 62 -4.32 -40.92 -4.96
C SER A 62 -4.66 -40.21 -3.65
N ASN A 63 -4.93 -40.96 -2.59
CA ASN A 63 -5.19 -40.43 -1.26
C ASN A 63 -3.96 -39.71 -0.69
N ASN A 64 -2.77 -40.31 -0.82
CA ASN A 64 -1.52 -39.69 -0.38
C ASN A 64 -1.23 -38.40 -1.15
N LYS A 65 -1.50 -38.35 -2.46
CA LYS A 65 -1.37 -37.13 -3.27
C LYS A 65 -2.38 -36.06 -2.82
N LEU A 66 -3.62 -36.45 -2.56
CA LEU A 66 -4.65 -35.55 -2.04
C LEU A 66 -4.24 -34.96 -0.69
N GLN A 67 -3.73 -35.77 0.24
CA GLN A 67 -3.28 -35.27 1.55
C GLN A 67 -2.13 -34.26 1.41
N ARG A 68 -1.15 -34.50 0.54
CA ARG A 68 -0.08 -33.51 0.27
C ARG A 68 -0.64 -32.19 -0.23
N SER A 69 -1.51 -32.23 -1.24
CA SER A 69 -2.16 -31.02 -1.76
C SER A 69 -2.99 -30.29 -0.70
N LYS A 70 -3.63 -31.03 0.22
CA LYS A 70 -4.38 -30.47 1.35
C LYS A 70 -3.47 -29.75 2.35
N SER A 71 -2.32 -30.34 2.68
CA SER A 71 -1.30 -29.70 3.53
C SER A 71 -0.73 -28.45 2.89
N GLU A 72 -0.36 -28.50 1.61
CA GLU A 72 0.12 -27.34 0.87
C GLU A 72 -0.90 -26.20 0.87
N LEU A 73 -2.17 -26.49 0.56
CA LEU A 73 -3.25 -25.50 0.60
C LEU A 73 -3.45 -24.89 1.99
N GLN A 74 -3.25 -25.67 3.05
CA GLN A 74 -3.34 -25.18 4.42
C GLN A 74 -2.19 -24.22 4.75
N GLU A 75 -0.96 -24.57 4.37
CA GLU A 75 0.19 -23.67 4.53
C GLU A 75 -0.02 -22.35 3.76
N TRP A 76 -0.54 -22.42 2.53
CA TRP A 76 -0.88 -21.22 1.75
C TRP A 76 -1.96 -20.38 2.42
N ARG A 77 -2.99 -21.01 2.99
CA ARG A 77 -4.05 -20.32 3.72
C ARG A 77 -3.49 -19.58 4.93
N GLU A 78 -2.68 -20.24 5.74
CA GLU A 78 -2.03 -19.63 6.91
C GLU A 78 -1.09 -18.50 6.50
N LYS A 79 -0.37 -18.69 5.39
CA LYS A 79 0.48 -17.65 4.81
C LYS A 79 -0.31 -16.41 4.39
N GLU A 80 -1.51 -16.59 3.85
CA GLU A 80 -2.34 -15.48 3.43
C GLU A 80 -3.04 -14.81 4.62
N GLU A 81 -3.45 -15.59 5.62
CA GLU A 81 -4.08 -15.06 6.83
C GLU A 81 -3.10 -14.20 7.65
N TRP A 82 -1.83 -14.60 7.81
CA TRP A 82 -0.88 -13.73 8.53
C TRP A 82 -0.63 -12.42 7.80
N LYS A 83 -0.57 -12.42 6.46
CA LYS A 83 -0.40 -11.19 5.66
C LYS A 83 -1.61 -10.29 5.84
N LYS A 84 -2.82 -10.86 5.75
CA LYS A 84 -4.08 -10.14 6.00
C LYS A 84 -4.07 -9.50 7.38
N ASN A 85 -3.75 -10.26 8.43
CA ASN A 85 -3.72 -9.75 9.80
C ASN A 85 -2.67 -8.64 9.98
N SER A 86 -1.50 -8.78 9.34
CA SER A 86 -0.46 -7.73 9.37
C SER A 86 -0.92 -6.45 8.67
N LEU A 87 -1.58 -6.56 7.53
CA LEU A 87 -2.14 -5.42 6.80
C LEU A 87 -3.29 -4.77 7.57
N GLU A 88 -4.16 -5.56 8.19
CA GLU A 88 -5.26 -5.08 9.02
C GLU A 88 -4.72 -4.31 10.24
N GLN A 89 -3.67 -4.81 10.90
CA GLN A 89 -3.00 -4.09 11.99
C GLN A 89 -2.39 -2.77 11.52
N GLN A 90 -1.78 -2.72 10.33
CA GLN A 90 -1.27 -1.47 9.76
C GLN A 90 -2.39 -0.48 9.44
N ALA A 91 -3.53 -0.96 8.93
CA ALA A 91 -4.69 -0.14 8.65
C ALA A 91 -5.25 0.48 9.96
N GLU A 92 -5.35 -0.31 11.03
CA GLU A 92 -5.81 0.16 12.34
C GLU A 92 -4.84 1.21 12.93
N GLN A 93 -3.53 1.00 12.81
CA GLN A 93 -2.52 1.98 13.21
C GLN A 93 -2.65 3.30 12.44
N LEU A 94 -2.87 3.25 11.13
CA LEU A 94 -3.10 4.45 10.33
C LEU A 94 -4.41 5.14 10.73
N ASN A 95 -5.46 4.38 11.00
CA ASN A 95 -6.75 4.90 11.41
C ASN A 95 -6.66 5.65 12.76
N THR A 96 -5.96 5.10 13.75
CA THR A 96 -5.71 5.78 15.03
C THR A 96 -4.92 7.07 14.85
N ARG A 97 -3.90 7.07 13.97
CA ARG A 97 -3.13 8.29 13.65
C ARG A 97 -3.99 9.35 12.95
N ILE A 98 -4.84 8.94 12.03
CA ILE A 98 -5.79 9.84 11.35
C ILE A 98 -6.74 10.46 12.38
N LYS A 99 -7.30 9.67 13.29
CA LYS A 99 -8.18 10.16 14.36
C LYS A 99 -7.48 11.19 15.25
N ASN A 100 -6.26 10.89 15.71
CA ASN A 100 -5.48 11.84 16.50
C ASN A 100 -5.22 13.15 15.73
N MET A 101 -4.94 13.06 14.43
CA MET A 101 -4.74 14.25 13.60
C MET A 101 -6.02 15.04 13.41
N GLN A 102 -7.17 14.38 13.26
CA GLN A 102 -8.49 15.02 13.21
C GLN A 102 -8.80 15.76 14.52
N GLU A 103 -8.46 15.18 15.67
CA GLU A 103 -8.61 15.82 16.99
C GLU A 103 -7.68 17.04 17.14
N LEU A 104 -6.44 16.96 16.65
CA LEU A 104 -5.53 18.11 16.64
C LEU A 104 -6.03 19.23 15.73
N VAL A 105 -6.55 18.89 14.55
CA VAL A 105 -7.13 19.86 13.61
C VAL A 105 -8.37 20.51 14.22
N SER A 106 -9.27 19.74 14.86
CA SER A 106 -10.46 20.31 15.51
C SER A 106 -10.09 21.25 16.67
N PHE A 107 -9.08 20.88 17.47
CA PHE A 107 -8.54 21.73 18.52
C PHE A 107 -7.98 23.05 17.96
N LEU A 108 -7.19 22.98 16.89
CA LEU A 108 -6.62 24.16 16.24
C LEU A 108 -7.69 25.06 15.64
N SER A 109 -8.67 24.50 14.93
CA SER A 109 -9.80 25.28 14.39
C SER A 109 -10.53 26.05 15.51
N THR A 110 -10.85 25.37 16.61
CA THR A 110 -11.47 26.00 17.79
C THR A 110 -10.61 27.13 18.36
N TYR A 111 -9.28 26.93 18.43
CA TYR A 111 -8.35 27.96 18.89
C TYR A 111 -8.32 29.17 17.95
N MET A 112 -8.26 28.93 16.63
CA MET A 112 -8.20 29.96 15.61
C MET A 112 -9.47 30.82 15.60
N GLU A 113 -10.65 30.17 15.75
CA GLU A 113 -11.94 30.86 15.75
C GLU A 113 -12.14 31.78 16.96
N HIS A 114 -11.76 31.33 18.17
CA HIS A 114 -12.11 32.07 19.39
C HIS A 114 -10.93 32.81 20.03
N LYS A 115 -9.79 32.14 20.23
CA LYS A 115 -8.67 32.70 21.01
C LYS A 115 -7.75 33.56 20.15
N TYR A 116 -7.48 33.12 18.92
CA TYR A 116 -6.62 33.88 18.00
C TYR A 116 -7.32 35.15 17.51
N SER A 117 -8.58 35.05 17.09
CA SER A 117 -9.38 36.20 16.63
C SER A 117 -9.44 37.31 17.70
N LEU A 118 -9.71 36.95 18.95
CA LEU A 118 -9.74 37.90 20.06
C LEU A 118 -8.39 38.59 20.28
N ARG A 119 -7.29 37.82 20.33
CA ARG A 119 -5.94 38.39 20.48
C ARG A 119 -5.56 39.28 19.31
N SER A 120 -5.94 38.91 18.09
CA SER A 120 -5.70 39.71 16.88
C SER A 120 -6.39 41.07 16.96
N VAL A 121 -7.66 41.11 17.37
CA VAL A 121 -8.40 42.36 17.58
C VAL A 121 -7.78 43.21 18.70
N GLN A 122 -7.33 42.58 19.80
CA GLN A 122 -6.63 43.29 20.88
C GLN A 122 -5.33 43.94 20.39
N ILE A 123 -4.53 43.23 19.60
CA ILE A 123 -3.31 43.78 19.00
C ILE A 123 -3.65 44.93 18.06
N ALA A 124 -4.65 44.77 17.20
CA ALA A 124 -5.09 45.84 16.29
C ALA A 124 -5.52 47.10 17.06
N SER A 125 -6.25 46.95 18.17
CA SER A 125 -6.64 48.07 19.03
C SER A 125 -5.42 48.80 19.61
N LEU A 126 -4.45 48.06 20.17
CA LEU A 126 -3.22 48.63 20.69
C LEU A 126 -2.40 49.33 19.59
N VAL A 127 -2.33 48.76 18.40
CA VAL A 127 -1.66 49.37 17.24
C VAL A 127 -2.33 50.69 16.84
N CYS A 128 -3.65 50.76 16.81
CA CYS A 128 -4.37 52.00 16.54
C CYS A 128 -4.10 53.07 17.61
N GLN A 129 -4.08 52.69 18.89
CA GLN A 129 -3.75 53.63 19.98
C GLN A 129 -2.32 54.17 19.85
N LEU A 130 -1.35 53.31 19.55
CA LEU A 130 0.03 53.73 19.32
C LEU A 130 0.14 54.67 18.12
N GLN A 131 -0.60 54.39 17.04
CA GLN A 131 -0.62 55.24 15.85
C GLN A 131 -1.24 56.61 16.17
N GLN A 132 -2.33 56.66 16.94
CA GLN A 132 -2.93 57.91 17.39
C GLN A 132 -1.97 58.76 18.22
N VAL A 133 -1.27 58.15 19.19
CA VAL A 133 -0.27 58.84 20.01
C VAL A 133 0.89 59.35 19.16
N LYS A 134 1.37 58.54 18.22
CA LYS A 134 2.42 58.93 17.27
C LYS A 134 1.99 60.14 16.43
N ASP A 135 0.76 60.14 15.90
CA ASP A 135 0.26 61.23 15.06
C ASP A 135 0.08 62.52 15.86
N SER A 136 -0.43 62.43 17.09
CA SER A 136 -0.50 63.57 18.02
C SER A 136 0.89 64.13 18.35
N GLN A 137 1.88 63.27 18.63
CA GLN A 137 3.25 63.71 18.87
C GLN A 137 3.88 64.37 17.63
N GLN A 138 3.57 63.87 16.43
CA GLN A 138 4.06 64.44 15.19
C GLN A 138 3.49 65.86 14.96
N GLU A 139 2.20 66.05 15.21
CA GLU A 139 1.56 67.37 15.12
C GLU A 139 2.18 68.37 16.09
N GLU A 140 2.46 67.96 17.34
CA GLU A 140 3.15 68.82 18.31
C GLU A 140 4.56 69.21 17.85
N LEU A 141 5.31 68.28 17.25
CA LEU A 141 6.64 68.54 16.71
C LEU A 141 6.60 69.52 15.53
N ASP A 142 5.63 69.33 14.63
CA ASP A 142 5.44 70.18 13.46
C ASP A 142 5.08 71.61 13.89
N ASN A 143 4.15 71.76 14.84
CA ASN A 143 3.78 73.04 15.45
C ASN A 143 4.99 73.75 16.10
N ARG A 144 5.82 73.00 16.85
CA ARG A 144 7.06 73.55 17.44
C ARG A 144 8.07 73.95 16.37
N SER A 145 8.16 73.21 15.27
CA SER A 145 9.05 73.54 14.15
C SER A 145 8.60 74.83 13.44
N GLU A 146 7.29 75.00 13.26
CA GLU A 146 6.70 76.18 12.62
C GLU A 146 6.86 77.42 13.51
N MET A 147 6.63 77.27 14.82
CA MET A 147 6.87 78.35 15.78
C MET A 147 8.34 78.79 15.79
N ARG A 148 9.30 77.85 15.78
CA ARG A 148 10.73 78.17 15.66
C ARG A 148 11.03 78.94 14.37
N ARG A 149 10.46 78.52 13.24
CA ARG A 149 10.62 79.19 11.94
C ARG A 149 10.09 80.62 11.99
N MET A 150 8.90 80.83 12.56
CA MET A 150 8.27 82.15 12.68
C MET A 150 9.09 83.09 13.58
N VAL A 151 9.55 82.61 14.75
CA VAL A 151 10.38 83.40 15.67
C VAL A 151 11.73 83.79 15.04
N LEU A 152 12.39 82.85 14.35
CA LEU A 152 13.64 83.17 13.65
C LEU A 152 13.43 84.18 12.53
N LYS A 153 12.31 84.08 11.80
CA LYS A 153 11.96 85.02 10.74
C LYS A 153 11.67 86.41 11.30
N THR A 154 10.92 86.53 12.39
CA THR A 154 10.68 87.83 13.04
C THR A 154 11.98 88.42 13.57
N LEU A 155 12.83 87.65 14.25
CA LEU A 155 14.11 88.12 14.74
C LEU A 155 15.03 88.58 13.60
N SER A 156 15.14 87.80 12.53
CA SER A 156 15.90 88.18 11.32
C SER A 156 15.41 89.49 10.72
N ASN A 157 14.08 89.64 10.57
CA ASN A 157 13.49 90.87 10.08
C ASN A 157 13.78 92.06 11.01
N THR A 158 13.73 91.88 12.34
CA THR A 158 14.08 92.96 13.28
C THR A 158 15.56 93.32 13.23
N LYS A 159 16.45 92.34 13.02
CA LYS A 159 17.89 92.56 12.85
C LYS A 159 18.15 93.35 11.57
N GLU A 160 17.54 92.95 10.46
CA GLU A 160 17.65 93.66 9.17
C GLU A 160 17.03 95.07 9.22
N GLU A 161 15.92 95.26 9.93
CA GLU A 161 15.32 96.58 10.15
C GLU A 161 16.23 97.47 11.01
N LYS A 162 16.79 96.96 12.11
CA LYS A 162 17.78 97.69 12.94
C LYS A 162 19.02 98.04 12.12
N LYS A 163 19.55 97.09 11.34
CA LYS A 163 20.67 97.33 10.41
C LYS A 163 20.31 98.43 9.42
N ARG A 164 19.15 98.36 8.74
CA ARG A 164 18.67 99.42 7.83
C ARG A 164 18.51 100.78 8.51
N LYS A 165 18.04 100.84 9.77
CA LYS A 165 17.97 102.09 10.54
C LYS A 165 19.36 102.67 10.80
N VAL A 166 20.33 101.85 11.22
CA VAL A 166 21.73 102.26 11.40
C VAL A 166 22.33 102.76 10.09
N TRP A 167 22.15 102.03 8.97
CA TRP A 167 22.61 102.47 7.65
C TRP A 167 21.98 103.80 7.22
N ARG A 168 20.69 104.00 7.48
CA ARG A 168 20.01 105.26 7.22
C ARG A 168 20.54 106.42 8.09
N SER A 169 21.03 106.13 9.29
CA SER A 169 21.68 107.12 10.16
C SER A 169 23.15 107.42 9.79
N LEU A 170 23.84 106.49 9.11
CA LEU A 170 25.22 106.69 8.63
C LEU A 170 25.31 107.37 7.26
N LEU A 171 24.24 107.36 6.46
CA LEU A 171 24.20 108.01 5.14
C LEU A 171 23.92 109.52 5.27
N VAL A 172 24.99 110.29 5.48
CA VAL A 172 25.12 111.67 4.97
C VAL A 172 25.90 111.59 3.65
N PRO A 173 25.50 112.30 2.58
CA PRO A 173 25.99 112.05 1.23
C PRO A 173 27.43 112.53 1.07
N SER A 174 28.33 111.61 0.73
CA SER A 174 29.50 111.92 -0.08
C SER A 174 29.54 110.88 -1.21
N GLY A 175 29.42 111.39 -2.43
CA GLY A 175 29.31 110.59 -3.64
C GLY A 175 30.62 109.86 -3.94
N LEU A 176 30.47 108.64 -4.42
CA LEU A 176 30.94 108.17 -5.73
C LEU A 176 30.52 106.70 -5.87
N ALA A 177 29.90 106.39 -7.01
CA ALA A 177 29.48 105.06 -7.41
C ALA A 177 30.61 104.41 -8.26
N PRO A 178 30.41 103.22 -8.87
CA PRO A 178 30.52 101.93 -8.19
C PRO A 178 31.37 100.94 -9.02
N THR A 179 32.12 100.02 -8.42
CA THR A 179 32.54 98.82 -9.16
C THR A 179 32.99 97.67 -8.24
N LEU A 180 32.67 96.47 -8.73
CA LEU A 180 33.22 95.15 -8.41
C LEU A 180 32.54 94.34 -7.28
N TYR A 181 31.45 93.68 -7.70
CA TYR A 181 31.30 92.22 -7.64
C TYR A 181 32.51 91.44 -7.09
N LEU A 182 32.27 90.61 -6.07
CA LEU A 182 32.70 89.20 -5.98
C LEU A 182 31.97 88.53 -4.78
N PRO A 183 31.84 87.19 -4.73
CA PRO A 183 30.57 86.53 -4.44
C PRO A 183 30.60 85.80 -3.08
N CYS A 184 29.41 85.39 -2.67
CA CYS A 184 29.11 84.58 -1.50
C CYS A 184 29.98 83.33 -1.37
N ILE A 185 30.59 83.15 -0.21
CA ILE A 185 31.09 81.83 0.24
C ILE A 185 29.94 81.15 0.97
N ALA A 186 29.31 80.19 0.29
CA ALA A 186 28.51 79.16 0.92
C ALA A 186 29.47 78.24 1.69
N ALA A 187 29.49 78.35 3.02
CA ALA A 187 30.07 77.34 3.89
C ALA A 187 28.99 76.29 4.15
N GLN A 188 28.99 75.25 3.33
CA GLN A 188 28.22 74.04 3.52
C GLN A 188 29.10 73.08 4.32
N GLU A 189 28.81 72.99 5.61
CA GLU A 189 29.46 72.09 6.55
C GLU A 189 28.75 70.73 6.46
N GLU A 190 29.33 69.82 5.67
CA GLU A 190 28.92 68.42 5.55
C GLU A 190 30.08 67.53 6.05
N ALA A 191 29.92 66.95 7.24
CA ALA A 191 30.36 65.59 7.63
C ALA A 191 30.04 65.35 9.13
N PRO A 192 29.86 64.10 9.61
CA PRO A 192 29.66 62.83 8.90
C PRO A 192 28.31 62.19 9.25
N ARG A 193 27.62 61.60 8.26
CA ARG A 193 26.58 60.61 8.55
C ARG A 193 27.27 59.29 8.87
N ASP A 194 27.13 58.87 10.12
CA ASP A 194 27.32 57.50 10.54
C ASP A 194 26.70 56.53 9.54
N ARG A 195 27.51 55.59 9.06
CA ARG A 195 27.02 54.31 8.58
C ARG A 195 27.48 53.27 9.60
N PRO A 196 26.54 52.55 10.21
CA PRO A 196 26.52 51.13 9.89
C PRO A 196 25.15 50.73 9.33
N LEU A 197 25.14 50.32 8.06
CA LEU A 197 24.15 49.39 7.55
C LEU A 197 24.42 48.05 8.26
N LEU A 198 23.78 47.85 9.41
CA LEU A 198 23.87 46.61 10.17
C LEU A 198 22.48 46.20 10.65
N CYS A 199 21.53 46.16 9.73
CA CYS A 199 20.21 45.57 9.93
C CYS A 199 19.76 44.83 8.66
N LEU A 200 20.53 43.82 8.24
CA LEU A 200 20.06 42.82 7.27
C LEU A 200 20.38 41.38 7.71
N GLN A 201 20.62 41.17 9.00
CA GLN A 201 21.02 39.87 9.54
C GLN A 201 19.93 39.14 10.34
N LYS A 202 18.67 39.61 10.31
CA LYS A 202 17.58 39.04 11.15
C LYS A 202 16.41 38.41 10.41
N THR A 203 16.48 38.25 9.09
CA THR A 203 15.49 37.44 8.33
C THR A 203 15.94 36.00 8.09
N GLN A 204 17.16 35.61 8.47
CA GLN A 204 17.73 34.33 8.06
C GLN A 204 17.87 33.27 9.17
N TYR A 205 17.24 33.47 10.33
CA TYR A 205 17.42 32.58 11.48
C TYR A 205 16.26 31.59 11.79
N PRO A 206 14.99 31.78 11.36
CA PRO A 206 13.97 30.75 11.59
C PRO A 206 13.91 29.67 10.48
N HIS A 207 14.53 29.91 9.32
CA HIS A 207 14.45 28.98 8.18
C HIS A 207 15.53 27.88 8.15
N ASP A 208 16.54 27.95 9.02
CA ASP A 208 17.72 27.08 8.91
C ASP A 208 17.47 25.64 9.37
N LYS A 209 16.67 25.43 10.44
CA LYS A 209 16.32 24.07 10.91
C LYS A 209 15.38 23.34 9.94
N THR A 210 14.36 24.03 9.43
CA THR A 210 13.39 23.44 8.51
C THR A 210 14.05 23.12 7.18
N LEU A 211 14.92 23.99 6.67
CA LEU A 211 15.71 23.73 5.46
C LEU A 211 16.65 22.54 5.65
N GLN A 212 17.38 22.47 6.78
CA GLN A 212 18.26 21.34 7.06
C GLN A 212 17.48 20.03 7.12
N GLN A 213 16.33 20.00 7.79
CA GLN A 213 15.50 18.80 7.88
C GLN A 213 14.98 18.36 6.51
N VAL A 214 14.50 19.32 5.68
CA VAL A 214 14.07 19.03 4.31
C VAL A 214 15.22 18.51 3.44
N ILE A 215 16.44 19.02 3.61
CA ILE A 215 17.63 18.55 2.89
C ILE A 215 17.98 17.11 3.30
N TRP A 216 17.94 16.81 4.61
CA TRP A 216 18.17 15.45 5.12
C TRP A 216 17.11 14.45 4.66
N ASP A 217 15.84 14.83 4.72
CA ASP A 217 14.73 14.01 4.26
C ASP A 217 14.81 13.78 2.76
N SER A 218 15.10 14.82 1.97
CA SER A 218 15.31 14.71 0.53
C SER A 218 16.47 13.77 0.18
N TRP A 219 17.59 13.86 0.91
CA TRP A 219 18.75 12.99 0.71
C TRP A 219 18.42 11.52 1.02
N TYR A 220 17.70 11.27 2.11
CA TYR A 220 17.25 9.94 2.50
C TYR A 220 16.27 9.35 1.48
N GLN A 221 15.29 10.12 1.04
CA GLN A 221 14.34 9.73 0.00
C GLN A 221 15.04 9.38 -1.32
N GLN A 222 16.04 10.18 -1.71
CA GLN A 222 16.80 9.95 -2.93
C GLN A 222 17.63 8.65 -2.85
N LYS A 223 18.20 8.34 -1.69
CA LYS A 223 18.88 7.05 -1.44
C LYS A 223 17.93 5.86 -1.52
N TRP A 224 16.72 6.00 -0.97
CA TRP A 224 15.69 4.96 -1.08
C TRP A 224 15.19 4.77 -2.51
N MET A 225 15.02 5.86 -3.25
CA MET A 225 14.65 5.83 -4.67
C MET A 225 15.66 5.04 -5.52
N VAL A 226 16.96 5.17 -5.24
CA VAL A 226 17.99 4.39 -5.94
C VAL A 226 17.84 2.89 -5.65
N LYS A 227 17.66 2.51 -4.38
CA LYS A 227 17.42 1.10 -4.01
C LYS A 227 16.15 0.53 -4.62
N CYS A 228 15.07 1.31 -4.63
CA CYS A 228 13.80 0.89 -5.24
C CYS A 228 13.95 0.68 -6.75
N ARG A 229 14.71 1.52 -7.46
CA ARG A 229 15.00 1.30 -8.89
C ARG A 229 15.75 0.00 -9.11
N GLU A 230 16.78 -0.27 -8.32
CA GLU A 230 17.56 -1.51 -8.45
C GLU A 230 16.70 -2.76 -8.25
N LEU A 231 15.79 -2.75 -7.25
CA LEU A 231 14.83 -3.84 -7.04
C LEU A 231 13.82 -3.98 -8.19
N ILE A 232 13.35 -2.86 -8.76
CA ILE A 232 12.47 -2.86 -9.92
C ILE A 232 13.18 -3.47 -11.12
N ASP A 233 14.44 -3.11 -11.35
CA ASP A 233 15.23 -3.61 -12.48
C ASP A 233 15.53 -5.11 -12.33
N GLN A 234 15.90 -5.58 -11.13
CA GLN A 234 16.04 -7.01 -10.82
C GLN A 234 14.74 -7.79 -11.03
N SER A 235 13.59 -7.18 -10.70
CA SER A 235 12.28 -7.81 -10.89
C SER A 235 11.91 -7.88 -12.37
N LYS A 236 12.16 -6.80 -13.13
CA LYS A 236 11.97 -6.76 -14.58
C LYS A 236 12.83 -7.77 -15.31
N GLU A 237 14.06 -8.02 -14.85
CA GLU A 237 14.94 -9.04 -15.42
C GLU A 237 14.41 -10.46 -15.22
N LYS A 238 13.74 -10.73 -14.08
CA LYS A 238 13.18 -12.05 -13.77
C LYS A 238 11.80 -12.31 -14.40
N MET A 239 11.06 -11.26 -14.74
CA MET A 239 9.71 -11.38 -15.33
C MET A 239 9.63 -12.20 -16.63
N PRO A 240 10.56 -12.11 -17.60
CA PRO A 240 10.53 -12.89 -18.83
C PRO A 240 10.68 -14.39 -18.57
N THR A 241 11.61 -14.79 -17.69
CA THR A 241 11.80 -16.19 -17.30
C THR A 241 10.55 -16.73 -16.62
N LEU A 242 10.02 -16.00 -15.64
CA LEU A 242 8.79 -16.40 -14.94
C LEU A 242 7.59 -16.48 -15.90
N ARG A 243 7.51 -15.59 -16.88
CA ARG A 243 6.47 -15.62 -17.92
C ARG A 243 6.62 -16.85 -18.82
N ALA A 244 7.84 -17.19 -19.21
CA ALA A 244 8.10 -18.40 -20.00
C ALA A 244 7.74 -19.67 -19.21
N ASP A 245 8.09 -19.75 -17.93
CA ASP A 245 7.75 -20.88 -17.07
C ASP A 245 6.23 -21.03 -16.92
N VAL A 246 5.50 -19.92 -16.74
CA VAL A 246 4.04 -19.93 -16.69
C VAL A 246 3.43 -20.40 -18.02
N GLU A 247 3.99 -19.99 -19.16
CA GLU A 247 3.50 -20.43 -20.47
C GLU A 247 3.72 -21.94 -20.66
N VAL A 248 4.89 -22.45 -20.27
CA VAL A 248 5.20 -23.90 -20.31
C VAL A 248 4.26 -24.69 -19.40
N LEU A 249 3.98 -24.20 -18.19
CA LEU A 249 3.04 -24.85 -17.29
C LEU A 249 1.61 -24.82 -17.84
N ARG A 250 1.22 -23.72 -18.51
CA ARG A 250 -0.09 -23.63 -19.18
C ARG A 250 -0.23 -24.64 -20.31
N THR A 251 0.79 -24.79 -21.16
CA THR A 251 0.76 -25.78 -22.24
C THR A 251 0.71 -27.20 -21.67
N GLN A 252 1.47 -27.51 -20.61
CA GLN A 252 1.41 -28.82 -19.96
C GLN A 252 0.02 -29.14 -19.38
N VAL A 253 -0.65 -28.14 -18.79
CA VAL A 253 -2.00 -28.32 -18.25
C VAL A 253 -3.03 -28.48 -19.39
N GLN A 254 -2.89 -27.73 -20.49
CA GLN A 254 -3.74 -27.89 -21.67
C GLN A 254 -3.57 -29.28 -22.31
N ASP A 255 -2.33 -29.74 -22.50
CA ASP A 255 -2.04 -31.08 -23.03
C ASP A 255 -2.66 -32.17 -22.13
N LEU A 256 -2.53 -32.04 -20.81
CA LEU A 256 -3.15 -32.97 -19.86
C LEU A 256 -4.68 -32.93 -19.91
N GLN A 257 -5.28 -31.75 -20.10
CA GLN A 257 -6.74 -31.63 -20.25
C GLN A 257 -7.22 -32.25 -21.55
N GLU A 258 -6.50 -32.08 -22.66
CA GLU A 258 -6.81 -32.72 -23.94
C GLU A 258 -6.69 -34.25 -23.86
N VAL A 259 -5.71 -34.77 -23.11
CA VAL A 259 -5.55 -36.22 -22.88
C VAL A 259 -6.61 -36.79 -21.94
N ILE A 260 -6.94 -36.10 -20.84
CA ILE A 260 -7.89 -36.60 -19.84
C ILE A 260 -9.33 -36.51 -20.34
N PHE A 261 -9.63 -35.49 -21.15
CA PHE A 261 -10.98 -35.21 -21.67
C PHE A 261 -11.07 -35.43 -23.18
N GLU A 262 -10.25 -36.31 -23.75
CA GLU A 262 -10.24 -36.64 -25.19
C GLU A 262 -11.68 -36.92 -25.70
N ASP A 263 -12.45 -37.70 -24.94
CA ASP A 263 -13.83 -38.10 -25.25
C ASP A 263 -14.86 -36.95 -25.20
N VAL A 264 -14.55 -35.86 -24.49
CA VAL A 264 -15.43 -34.72 -24.23
C VAL A 264 -15.06 -33.52 -25.11
N LEU A 265 -13.76 -33.27 -25.31
CA LEU A 265 -13.22 -32.12 -26.05
C LEU A 265 -13.07 -32.38 -27.55
N LEU A 266 -12.83 -33.62 -27.99
CA LEU A 266 -12.78 -33.97 -29.43
C LEU A 266 -14.16 -34.16 -30.06
N GLN A 267 -15.22 -34.28 -29.26
CA GLN A 267 -16.58 -34.18 -29.78
C GLN A 267 -16.84 -32.74 -30.21
N ARG A 268 -17.13 -32.54 -31.49
CA ARG A 268 -17.51 -31.22 -32.03
C ARG A 268 -18.52 -30.58 -31.08
N PRO A 269 -18.25 -29.38 -30.56
CA PRO A 269 -19.17 -28.73 -29.64
C PRO A 269 -20.51 -28.54 -30.36
N LYS A 270 -21.56 -29.20 -29.87
CA LYS A 270 -22.94 -28.94 -30.33
C LYS A 270 -23.41 -27.53 -29.91
N CYS A 271 -22.65 -26.86 -29.05
CA CYS A 271 -22.98 -25.56 -28.46
C CYS A 271 -21.76 -24.63 -28.53
N THR A 272 -21.95 -23.42 -29.02
CA THR A 272 -20.94 -22.36 -28.98
C THR A 272 -20.62 -21.95 -27.53
N PRO A 273 -19.35 -21.64 -27.19
CA PRO A 273 -18.93 -21.26 -25.83
C PRO A 273 -19.64 -20.05 -25.22
N ASP A 274 -20.28 -19.22 -26.06
CA ASP A 274 -20.92 -17.95 -25.66
C ASP A 274 -22.36 -18.09 -25.15
N MET A 275 -22.82 -19.31 -24.86
CA MET A 275 -24.19 -19.54 -24.39
C MET A 275 -24.20 -19.84 -22.89
N ASP A 276 -24.90 -19.02 -22.11
CA ASP A 276 -25.04 -19.19 -20.67
C ASP A 276 -25.68 -20.55 -20.33
N ILE A 277 -24.94 -21.39 -19.61
CA ILE A 277 -25.44 -22.68 -19.14
C ILE A 277 -26.08 -22.48 -17.76
N ILE A 278 -27.41 -22.40 -17.73
CA ILE A 278 -28.18 -22.33 -16.48
C ILE A 278 -28.47 -23.75 -15.98
N LEU A 279 -27.73 -24.18 -14.97
CA LEU A 279 -27.97 -25.44 -14.26
C LEU A 279 -28.94 -25.20 -13.09
N ASN A 280 -30.21 -25.51 -13.31
CA ASN A 280 -31.22 -25.54 -12.24
C ASN A 280 -31.04 -26.84 -11.42
N ILE A 281 -30.17 -26.78 -10.42
CA ILE A 281 -30.02 -27.87 -9.45
C ILE A 281 -31.01 -27.60 -8.30
N PRO A 282 -31.98 -28.48 -8.04
CA PRO A 282 -32.89 -28.31 -6.93
C PRO A 282 -32.10 -28.41 -5.61
N VAL A 283 -32.23 -27.39 -4.78
CA VAL A 283 -31.69 -27.40 -3.42
C VAL A 283 -32.62 -28.28 -2.58
N GLU A 284 -32.14 -29.45 -2.16
CA GLU A 284 -32.84 -30.24 -1.14
C GLU A 284 -32.83 -29.44 0.17
N GLU A 285 -34.00 -28.91 0.55
CA GLU A 285 -34.21 -28.30 1.86
C GLU A 285 -33.94 -29.36 2.94
N LEU A 286 -32.92 -29.11 3.77
CA LEU A 286 -32.65 -29.94 4.94
C LEU A 286 -33.86 -29.87 5.88
N LEU A 287 -34.54 -31.00 6.04
CA LEU A 287 -35.62 -31.16 7.01
C LEU A 287 -35.10 -30.85 8.43
N PRO A 288 -35.90 -30.17 9.27
CA PRO A 288 -35.48 -29.80 10.62
C PRO A 288 -35.40 -31.05 11.50
N PHE A 289 -34.23 -31.28 12.09
CA PHE A 289 -34.04 -32.15 13.26
C PHE A 289 -34.13 -31.32 14.54
#